data_AF-A0A9E1RY76-F1
#
_entry.id   AF-A0A9E1RY76-F1
#
_cell.length_a   1.000
_cell.length_b   1.000
_cell.length_c   1.000
_cell.angle_alpha   90.00
_cell.angle_beta   90.00
_cell.angle_gamma   90.00
#
_symmetry.space_group_name_H-M   'P 1'
#
loop_
_entity.id
_entity.type
_entity.pdbx_description
1 polymer ?
#
loop_
_entity_poly.entity_id
_entity_poly.type
_entity_poly.pdbx_seq_one_letter_code
_entity_poly.pdbx_strand_id
1 'polypeptide(L)'
;MTRRTITLANQGGRSYEVESDEPLLGTLEKHGVSLPYGCRYGGCISCAAKLLDGKVDQSEGVALNGRQLNDGYVLLCVARPESDCTLDVGVESHDRLYRNPFQSPLRPEELKADIREDRQ
;
A
#
# COMPACT_ATOMS: atom_id res chain seq x y z
N MET A 1 -14.88 -5.18 17.86
CA MET A 1 -14.25 -5.06 16.53
C MET A 1 -14.17 -3.56 16.26
N THR A 2 -12.98 -3.06 15.93
CA THR A 2 -12.75 -1.62 15.78
C THR A 2 -12.91 -1.27 14.31
N ARG A 3 -13.88 -0.42 13.99
CA ARG A 3 -14.09 0.06 12.63
C ARG A 3 -13.24 1.28 12.34
N ARG A 4 -12.82 1.40 11.08
CA ARG A 4 -12.10 2.56 10.54
C ARG A 4 -12.80 3.03 9.29
N THR A 5 -12.71 4.33 9.02
CA THR A 5 -13.19 4.92 7.78
C THR A 5 -12.04 5.00 6.77
N ILE A 6 -12.29 4.44 5.58
CA ILE A 6 -11.34 4.45 4.47
C ILE A 6 -11.92 5.28 3.35
N THR A 7 -11.24 6.37 3.00
CA THR A 7 -11.63 7.29 1.94
C THR A 7 -10.77 7.08 0.69
N LEU A 8 -11.42 6.89 -0.47
CA LEU A 8 -10.76 6.78 -1.77
C LEU A 8 -10.78 8.14 -2.46
N ALA A 9 -9.66 8.88 -2.37
CA ALA A 9 -9.57 10.26 -2.84
C ALA A 9 -9.78 10.36 -4.37
N ASN A 10 -9.10 9.53 -5.14
CA ASN A 10 -9.24 9.48 -6.60
C ASN A 10 -10.53 8.82 -7.12
N GLN A 11 -11.44 8.38 -6.24
CA GLN A 11 -12.77 7.86 -6.62
C GLN A 11 -13.92 8.76 -6.16
N GLY A 12 -13.71 10.08 -6.24
CA GLY A 12 -14.72 11.08 -5.85
C GLY A 12 -14.89 11.20 -4.33
N GLY A 13 -13.87 10.83 -3.55
CA GLY A 13 -13.89 10.94 -2.08
C GLY A 13 -14.85 9.96 -1.39
N ARG A 14 -15.19 8.84 -2.04
CA ARG A 14 -16.06 7.82 -1.45
C ARG A 14 -15.41 7.21 -0.21
N SER A 15 -16.21 7.03 0.83
CA SER A 15 -15.76 6.50 2.11
C SER A 15 -16.46 5.19 2.46
N TYR A 16 -15.70 4.26 3.03
CA TYR A 16 -16.16 2.91 3.38
C TYR A 16 -15.81 2.60 4.83
N GLU A 17 -16.73 1.97 5.56
CA GLU A 17 -16.42 1.42 6.88
C GLU A 17 -15.80 0.04 6.72
N VAL A 18 -14.61 -0.15 7.30
CA VAL A 18 -13.90 -1.43 7.30
C VAL A 18 -13.57 -1.86 8.71
N GLU A 19 -13.46 -3.16 8.93
CA GLU A 19 -12.98 -3.71 10.20
C GLU A 19 -11.45 -3.68 10.22
N SER A 20 -10.85 -3.32 11.36
CA SER A 20 -9.39 -3.15 11.47
C SER A 20 -8.59 -4.46 11.48
N ASP A 21 -9.24 -5.61 11.67
CA ASP A 21 -8.62 -6.93 11.69
C ASP A 21 -8.55 -7.61 10.31
N GLU A 22 -9.29 -7.07 9.32
CA GLU A 22 -9.29 -7.56 7.95
C GLU A 22 -8.38 -6.73 7.02
N PRO A 23 -7.76 -7.36 6.01
CA PRO A 23 -7.04 -6.64 4.97
C PRO A 23 -7.96 -5.74 4.13
N LEU A 24 -7.51 -4.51 3.86
CA LEU A 24 -8.26 -3.48 3.14
C LEU A 24 -8.82 -3.96 1.80
N LEU A 25 -8.04 -4.72 1.01
CA LEU A 25 -8.49 -5.23 -0.29
C LEU A 25 -9.77 -6.05 -0.15
N GLY A 26 -9.79 -7.02 0.77
CA GLY A 26 -10.92 -7.93 0.92
C GLY A 26 -12.17 -7.20 1.40
N THR A 27 -12.03 -6.25 2.32
CA THR A 27 -13.17 -5.48 2.83
C THR A 27 -13.70 -4.50 1.77
N LEU A 28 -12.83 -3.84 0.99
CA LEU A 28 -13.24 -2.96 -0.10
C LEU A 28 -13.93 -3.75 -1.24
N GLU A 29 -13.48 -4.96 -1.54
CA GLU A 29 -14.15 -5.86 -2.50
C GLU A 29 -15.58 -6.22 -2.05
N LYS A 30 -15.78 -6.50 -0.75
CA LYS A 30 -17.13 -6.75 -0.18
C LYS A 30 -18.06 -5.55 -0.34
N HIS A 31 -17.53 -4.33 -0.34
CA HIS A 31 -18.25 -3.09 -0.61
C HIS A 31 -18.46 -2.79 -2.11
N GLY A 32 -18.05 -3.71 -2.99
CA GLY A 32 -18.21 -3.58 -4.44
C GLY A 32 -17.14 -2.72 -5.11
N VAL A 33 -16.04 -2.39 -4.43
CA VAL A 33 -14.92 -1.66 -5.03
C VAL A 33 -14.04 -2.63 -5.80
N SER A 34 -13.92 -2.42 -7.11
CA SER A 34 -13.03 -3.22 -7.96
C SER A 34 -11.62 -2.61 -7.94
N LEU A 35 -10.67 -3.35 -7.38
CA LEU A 35 -9.27 -2.93 -7.26
C LEU A 35 -8.34 -3.94 -7.94
N PRO A 36 -7.22 -3.50 -8.54
CA PRO A 36 -6.26 -4.42 -9.13
C PRO A 36 -5.61 -5.29 -8.04
N TYR A 37 -5.53 -6.59 -8.27
CA TYR A 37 -4.82 -7.53 -7.40
C TYR A 37 -4.16 -8.63 -8.22
N GLY A 38 -3.24 -9.36 -7.58
CA GLY A 38 -2.54 -10.50 -8.19
C GLY A 38 -2.32 -11.61 -7.17
N CYS A 39 -1.26 -11.50 -6.37
CA CYS A 39 -0.82 -12.57 -5.49
C CYS A 39 -1.65 -12.76 -4.20
N ARG A 40 -2.21 -11.67 -3.65
CA ARG A 40 -2.99 -11.62 -2.38
C ARG A 40 -2.23 -12.03 -1.10
N TYR A 41 -0.89 -12.08 -1.12
CA TYR A 41 -0.07 -12.38 0.06
C TYR A 41 1.08 -11.38 0.28
N GLY A 42 1.03 -10.20 -0.34
CA GLY A 42 2.07 -9.16 -0.16
C GLY A 42 3.38 -9.39 -0.92
N GLY A 43 3.43 -10.39 -1.82
CA GLY A 43 4.60 -10.72 -2.65
C GLY A 43 4.66 -10.05 -4.03
N CYS A 44 3.63 -9.31 -4.42
CA CYS A 44 3.62 -8.49 -5.64
C CYS A 44 3.11 -7.07 -5.35
N ILE A 45 3.26 -6.17 -6.32
CA ILE A 45 2.85 -4.76 -6.21
C ILE A 45 1.54 -4.44 -6.96
N SER A 46 0.80 -5.45 -7.44
CA SER A 46 -0.42 -5.24 -8.23
C SER A 46 -1.52 -4.51 -7.45
N CYS A 47 -1.62 -4.75 -6.14
CA CYS A 47 -2.57 -4.10 -5.23
C CYS A 47 -1.98 -2.88 -4.52
N ALA A 48 -0.86 -2.35 -5.02
CA ALA A 48 -0.26 -1.17 -4.44
C ALA A 48 -1.20 0.04 -4.58
N ALA A 49 -1.34 0.79 -3.48
CA ALA A 49 -2.07 2.04 -3.38
C ALA A 49 -1.19 3.07 -2.68
N LYS A 50 -1.53 4.35 -2.79
CA LYS A 50 -0.79 5.43 -2.13
C LYS A 50 -1.58 5.92 -0.92
N LEU A 51 -0.97 5.86 0.26
CA LEU A 51 -1.52 6.40 1.50
C LEU A 51 -1.27 7.91 1.53
N LEU A 52 -2.35 8.68 1.44
CA LEU A 52 -2.32 10.14 1.50
C LEU A 52 -2.38 10.64 2.94
N ASP A 53 -3.18 9.97 3.77
CA ASP A 53 -3.33 10.29 5.19
C ASP A 53 -3.71 9.03 5.99
N GLY A 54 -3.32 9.00 7.25
CA GLY A 54 -3.57 7.89 8.16
C GLY A 54 -2.40 6.93 8.36
N LYS A 55 -2.68 5.77 8.95
CA LYS A 55 -1.71 4.73 9.30
C LYS A 55 -2.29 3.35 9.04
N VAL A 56 -1.46 2.49 8.47
CA VAL A 56 -1.78 1.08 8.25
C VAL A 56 -0.63 0.22 8.74
N ASP A 57 -0.96 -0.93 9.30
CA ASP A 57 -0.02 -2.02 9.49
C ASP A 57 0.04 -2.84 8.20
N GLN A 58 1.25 -3.04 7.68
CA GLN A 58 1.51 -3.87 6.51
C GLN A 58 2.77 -4.73 6.69
N SER A 59 3.06 -5.13 7.93
CA SER A 59 4.26 -5.90 8.28
C SER A 59 4.38 -7.23 7.52
N GLU A 60 3.26 -7.80 7.06
CA GLU A 60 3.21 -9.02 6.24
C GLU A 60 3.68 -8.79 4.78
N GLY A 61 3.81 -7.53 4.34
CA GLY A 61 4.18 -7.16 2.98
C GLY A 61 5.69 -7.21 2.71
N VAL A 62 6.10 -8.00 1.70
CA VAL A 62 7.52 -8.14 1.33
C VAL A 62 7.91 -7.43 0.02
N ALA A 63 6.95 -7.11 -0.84
CA ALA A 63 7.23 -6.64 -2.20
C ALA A 63 7.75 -5.19 -2.32
N LEU A 64 7.37 -4.29 -1.41
CA LEU A 64 7.74 -2.87 -1.50
C LEU A 64 9.13 -2.61 -0.94
N ASN A 65 10.00 -1.92 -1.68
CA ASN A 65 11.31 -1.49 -1.18
C ASN A 65 11.21 -0.23 -0.28
N GLY A 66 12.33 0.13 0.38
CA GLY A 66 12.39 1.28 1.28
C GLY A 66 11.95 2.60 0.64
N ARG A 67 12.35 2.86 -0.62
CA ARG A 67 11.87 4.03 -1.37
C ARG A 67 10.35 4.03 -1.51
N GLN A 68 9.75 2.92 -1.93
CA GLN A 68 8.31 2.85 -2.16
C GLN A 68 7.53 3.05 -0.85
N LEU A 69 8.01 2.46 0.25
CA LEU A 69 7.45 2.69 1.59
C LEU A 69 7.54 4.16 1.98
N ASN A 70 8.68 4.81 1.76
CA ASN A 70 8.89 6.24 2.04
C ASN A 70 8.04 7.16 1.13
N ASP A 71 7.76 6.74 -0.09
CA ASP A 71 6.85 7.43 -1.03
C ASP A 71 5.35 7.23 -0.65
N GLY A 72 5.07 6.52 0.46
CA GLY A 72 3.71 6.33 0.99
C GLY A 72 2.94 5.16 0.37
N TYR A 73 3.62 4.23 -0.32
CA TYR A 73 2.96 3.09 -0.93
C TYR A 73 2.61 2.01 0.10
N VAL A 74 1.41 1.44 -0.07
CA VAL A 74 0.88 0.36 0.75
C VAL A 74 0.31 -0.78 -0.10
N LEU A 75 0.36 -2.02 0.41
CA LEU A 75 -0.18 -3.20 -0.26
C LEU A 75 -1.56 -3.56 0.32
N LEU A 76 -2.63 -3.21 -0.37
CA LEU A 76 -3.99 -3.36 0.14
C LEU A 76 -4.37 -4.81 0.55
N CYS A 77 -3.75 -5.82 -0.08
CA CYS A 77 -4.05 -7.22 0.22
C CYS A 77 -3.57 -7.71 1.59
N VAL A 78 -2.67 -6.97 2.24
CA VAL A 78 -2.13 -7.30 3.58
C VAL A 78 -2.19 -6.10 4.54
N ALA A 79 -2.49 -4.91 4.03
CA ALA A 79 -2.60 -3.72 4.84
C ALA A 79 -3.87 -3.75 5.71
N ARG A 80 -3.71 -3.50 7.01
CA ARG A 80 -4.78 -3.36 8.00
C ARG A 80 -4.77 -1.94 8.58
N PRO A 81 -5.91 -1.25 8.67
CA PRO A 81 -5.92 0.15 9.08
C PRO A 81 -5.76 0.32 10.60
N GLU A 82 -4.79 1.15 11.00
CA GLU A 82 -4.54 1.56 12.39
C GLU A 82 -5.15 2.92 12.73
N SER A 83 -5.58 3.67 11.72
CA SER A 83 -6.37 4.92 11.80
C SER A 83 -7.39 4.97 10.67
N ASP A 84 -8.23 6.01 10.68
CA ASP A 84 -8.92 6.38 9.45
C ASP A 84 -7.87 6.76 8.41
N CYS A 85 -8.10 6.36 7.15
CA CYS A 85 -7.10 6.46 6.10
C CYS A 85 -7.69 7.07 4.83
N THR A 86 -6.90 7.88 4.15
CA THR A 86 -7.20 8.37 2.80
C THR A 86 -6.21 7.77 1.82
N LEU A 87 -6.70 7.14 0.75
CA LEU A 87 -5.92 6.38 -0.22
C LEU A 87 -6.20 6.86 -1.64
N ASP A 88 -5.17 6.90 -2.47
CA ASP A 88 -5.30 6.80 -3.93
C ASP A 88 -5.09 5.35 -4.37
N VAL A 89 -6.01 4.84 -5.18
CA VAL A 89 -6.04 3.43 -5.58
C VAL A 89 -5.97 3.24 -7.08
N GLY A 90 -5.72 2.01 -7.53
CA GLY A 90 -5.64 1.69 -8.95
C GLY A 90 -4.34 2.15 -9.60
N VAL A 91 -4.26 2.00 -10.93
CA VAL A 91 -3.07 2.34 -11.73
C VAL A 91 -2.71 3.83 -11.65
N GLU A 92 -3.70 4.68 -11.39
CA GLU A 92 -3.53 6.13 -11.24
C GLU A 92 -2.67 6.49 -10.02
N SER A 93 -2.64 5.62 -9.00
CA SER A 93 -1.78 5.81 -7.82
C SER A 93 -0.31 5.50 -8.08
N HIS A 94 0.05 4.87 -9.21
CA HIS A 94 1.39 4.32 -9.46
C HIS A 94 2.39 5.33 -10.04
N ASP A 95 2.18 6.63 -9.80
CA ASP A 95 2.98 7.74 -10.35
C ASP A 95 4.49 7.60 -10.07
N ARG A 96 4.85 7.11 -8.89
CA ARG A 96 6.23 6.92 -8.42
C ARG A 96 6.56 5.49 -8.08
N LEU A 97 5.60 4.57 -8.21
CA LEU A 97 5.76 3.17 -7.83
C LEU A 97 6.84 2.50 -8.68
N TYR A 98 6.86 2.79 -9.97
CA TYR A 98 7.86 2.31 -10.92
C TYR A 98 8.94 3.36 -11.15
N ARG A 99 10.21 2.94 -11.00
CA ARG A 99 11.40 3.73 -11.34
C ARG A 99 12.34 2.82 -12.09
N ASN A 100 12.86 3.29 -13.24
CA ASN A 100 13.82 2.52 -14.01
C ASN A 100 15.17 2.47 -13.27
N PRO A 101 15.62 1.30 -12.78
CA PRO A 101 16.84 1.20 -12.00
C PRO A 101 18.11 1.44 -12.82
N PHE A 102 18.07 1.26 -14.14
CA PHE A 102 19.22 1.52 -15.02
C PHE A 102 19.45 3.01 -15.28
N GLN A 103 18.38 3.81 -15.25
CA GLN A 103 18.48 5.27 -15.40
C GLN A 103 18.69 5.96 -14.05
N SER A 104 18.23 5.34 -12.96
CA SER A 104 18.20 5.98 -11.66
C SER A 104 18.28 4.92 -10.56
N PRO A 105 19.50 4.41 -10.25
CA PRO A 105 19.70 3.34 -9.28
C PRO A 105 19.30 3.77 -7.86
N LEU A 106 18.96 2.78 -7.04
CA LEU A 106 18.63 2.99 -5.63
C LEU A 106 19.88 3.37 -4.83
N ARG A 107 19.75 4.41 -4.01
CA ARG A 107 20.76 4.76 -3.00
C ARG A 107 20.69 3.78 -1.82
N PRO A 108 21.78 3.63 -1.03
CA PRO A 108 21.75 2.78 0.17
C PRO A 108 20.60 3.12 1.12
N GLU A 109 20.30 4.41 1.27
CA GLU A 109 19.19 4.94 2.07
C GLU A 109 17.78 4.69 1.51
N GLU A 110 17.66 4.04 0.35
CA GLU A 110 16.41 3.67 -0.29
C GLU A 110 16.16 2.14 -0.26
N LEU A 111 17.17 1.36 0.14
CA LEU A 111 17.06 -0.09 0.33
C LEU A 111 16.21 -0.39 1.58
N LYS A 112 15.66 -1.60 1.71
CA LYS A 112 15.07 -2.00 3.00
C LYS A 112 16.16 -2.18 4.07
N ALA A 113 15.80 -2.01 5.33
CA ALA A 113 16.73 -2.09 6.46
C ALA A 113 17.55 -3.40 6.47
N ASP A 114 16.87 -4.54 6.31
CA ASP A 114 17.46 -5.88 6.26
C ASP A 114 18.51 -6.06 5.13
N ILE A 115 18.37 -5.35 4.01
CA ILE A 115 19.31 -5.40 2.89
C ILE A 115 20.50 -4.44 3.07
N ARG A 116 20.31 -3.34 3.82
CA ARG A 116 21.39 -2.37 4.06
C ARG A 116 22.49 -2.93 4.95
N GLU A 117 22.12 -3.74 5.93
CA GLU A 117 23.03 -4.26 6.95
C GLU A 117 23.98 -5.33 6.40
N ASP A 118 23.55 -6.10 5.39
CA ASP A 118 24.33 -7.20 4.78
C ASP A 118 25.42 -6.74 3.80
N ARG A 119 25.49 -5.44 3.49
CA ARG A 119 26.43 -4.85 2.52
C ARG A 119 27.67 -4.16 3.14
N GLN A 120 27.90 -4.33 4.43
CA GLN A 120 29.11 -3.85 5.13
C GLN A 120 30.19 -4.93 5.23
#